data_AF-M2AH69-F1
#
_entry.id   AF-M2AH69-F1
#
_cell.length_a   1.000
_cell.length_b   1.000
_cell.length_c   1.000
_cell.angle_alpha   90.00
_cell.angle_beta   90.00
_cell.angle_gamma   90.00
#
_symmetry.space_group_name_H-M   'P 1'
#
loop_
_entity.id
_entity.type
_entity.pdbx_description
1 polymer ?
#
loop_
_entity_poly.entity_id
_entity_poly.type
_entity_poly.pdbx_seq_one_letter_code
_entity_poly.pdbx_strand_id
1 'polypeptide(L)'
;MLNINNNTSNIKREILVRIAKLQFEGKLEEGVHYIPREMVPRNSTPIRCCIFHDREIMRHRVIARLGCSLENYDEEKTLAQFAKEALEREKPTWPMLTVLDEACNACVKSKYMITNACQACVARPCMMNCPKTAIAISGGRARIDEEKCINCGICLKNCPYHAVIKIPVPCEESCPVGAISKD
;
A
#
# COMPACT_ATOMS: atom_id res chain seq x y z
N MET A 1 -12.57 -5.61 10.26
CA MET A 1 -12.94 -6.12 8.91
C MET A 1 -12.75 -4.95 7.95
N LEU A 2 -11.71 -4.96 7.11
CA LEU A 2 -11.47 -3.87 6.16
C LEU A 2 -12.68 -3.76 5.22
N ASN A 3 -13.18 -2.54 5.02
CA ASN A 3 -14.34 -2.32 4.17
C ASN A 3 -14.00 -2.82 2.75
N ILE A 4 -14.70 -3.85 2.28
CA ILE A 4 -14.41 -4.53 0.99
C ILE A 4 -14.64 -3.57 -0.18
N ASN A 5 -15.48 -2.54 0.02
CA ASN A 5 -15.74 -1.50 -0.96
C ASN A 5 -14.67 -0.41 -0.89
N ASN A 6 -13.62 -0.56 -1.70
CA ASN A 6 -12.55 0.43 -1.87
C ASN A 6 -12.04 0.44 -3.32
N ASN A 7 -11.27 1.47 -3.67
CA ASN A 7 -10.78 1.65 -5.05
C ASN A 7 -9.91 0.48 -5.53
N THR A 8 -9.13 -0.15 -4.65
CA THR A 8 -8.32 -1.33 -5.01
C THR A 8 -9.18 -2.52 -5.42
N SER A 9 -10.29 -2.77 -4.70
CA SER A 9 -11.26 -3.81 -5.04
C SER A 9 -11.94 -3.52 -6.38
N ASN A 10 -12.32 -2.25 -6.62
CA ASN A 10 -12.94 -1.83 -7.88
C ASN A 10 -11.98 -1.98 -9.07
N ILE A 11 -10.73 -1.55 -8.93
CA ILE A 11 -9.69 -1.73 -9.96
C ILE A 11 -9.47 -3.22 -10.23
N LYS A 12 -9.36 -4.06 -9.19
CA LYS A 12 -9.22 -5.52 -9.36
C LYS A 12 -10.38 -6.09 -10.16
N ARG A 13 -11.61 -5.75 -9.80
CA ARG A 13 -12.82 -6.24 -10.46
C ARG A 13 -12.88 -5.78 -11.92
N GLU A 14 -12.59 -4.51 -12.17
CA GLU A 14 -12.62 -3.93 -13.52
C GLU A 14 -11.61 -4.61 -14.45
N ILE A 15 -10.38 -4.83 -13.98
CA ILE A 15 -9.36 -5.57 -14.76
C ILE A 15 -9.85 -6.99 -15.08
N LEU A 16 -10.37 -7.72 -14.09
CA LEU A 16 -10.88 -9.08 -14.30
C LEU A 16 -12.06 -9.11 -15.28
N VAL A 17 -12.98 -8.14 -15.19
CA VAL A 17 -14.12 -8.02 -16.12
C VAL A 17 -13.63 -7.77 -17.54
N ARG A 18 -12.64 -6.88 -17.74
CA ARG A 18 -12.07 -6.60 -19.07
C ARG A 18 -11.34 -7.80 -19.66
N ILE A 19 -10.50 -8.47 -18.86
CA ILE A 19 -9.82 -9.70 -19.28
C ILE A 19 -10.84 -10.77 -19.66
N ALA A 20 -11.87 -10.99 -18.83
CA ALA A 20 -12.91 -11.99 -19.12
C ALA A 20 -13.68 -11.67 -20.39
N LYS A 21 -14.07 -10.41 -20.62
CA LYS A 21 -14.74 -9.98 -21.86
C LYS A 21 -13.88 -10.26 -23.09
N LEU A 22 -12.62 -9.84 -23.07
CA LEU A 22 -11.67 -10.09 -24.16
C LEU A 22 -11.48 -11.58 -24.43
N GLN A 23 -11.46 -12.40 -23.37
CA GLN A 23 -11.35 -13.85 -23.50
C GLN A 23 -12.60 -14.47 -24.14
N PHE A 24 -13.80 -14.06 -23.72
CA PHE A 24 -15.05 -14.54 -24.35
C PHE A 24 -15.17 -14.15 -25.82
N GLU A 25 -14.57 -13.02 -26.21
CA GLU A 25 -14.50 -12.56 -27.60
C GLU A 25 -13.36 -13.20 -28.40
N GLY A 26 -12.47 -13.97 -27.76
CA GLY A 26 -11.29 -14.57 -28.40
C GLY A 26 -10.20 -13.57 -28.78
N LYS A 27 -10.20 -12.36 -28.20
CA LYS A 27 -9.30 -11.24 -28.55
C LYS A 27 -8.38 -10.85 -27.40
N LEU A 28 -8.06 -11.78 -26.51
CA LEU A 28 -7.28 -11.47 -25.31
C LEU A 28 -5.88 -10.92 -25.65
N GLU A 29 -5.16 -11.57 -26.56
CA GLU A 29 -3.79 -11.18 -26.95
C GLU A 29 -3.74 -9.76 -27.54
N GLU A 30 -4.71 -9.42 -28.40
CA GLU A 30 -4.78 -8.10 -29.05
C GLU A 30 -5.30 -7.02 -28.11
N GLY A 31 -6.30 -7.33 -27.29
CA GLY A 31 -7.03 -6.37 -26.47
C GLY A 31 -6.34 -5.98 -25.17
N VAL A 32 -5.54 -6.88 -24.58
CA VAL A 32 -4.98 -6.70 -23.23
C VAL A 32 -4.11 -5.46 -23.09
N HIS A 33 -3.41 -5.06 -24.16
CA HIS A 33 -2.56 -3.89 -24.20
C HIS A 33 -3.32 -2.57 -23.99
N TYR A 34 -4.61 -2.53 -24.31
CA TYR A 34 -5.43 -1.33 -24.17
C TYR A 34 -5.93 -1.09 -22.74
N ILE A 35 -6.01 -2.14 -21.91
CA ILE A 35 -6.58 -2.08 -20.56
C ILE A 35 -5.97 -0.93 -19.73
N PRO A 36 -4.63 -0.79 -19.59
CA PRO A 36 -4.05 0.30 -18.79
C PRO A 36 -4.42 1.69 -19.32
N ARG A 37 -4.50 1.87 -20.64
CA ARG A 37 -4.78 3.16 -21.29
C ARG A 37 -6.25 3.55 -21.19
N GLU A 38 -7.16 2.57 -21.26
CA GLU A 38 -8.59 2.79 -21.10
C GLU A 38 -8.97 3.07 -19.65
N MET A 39 -8.34 2.38 -18.70
CA MET A 39 -8.58 2.61 -17.27
C MET A 39 -7.95 3.91 -16.77
N VAL A 40 -6.83 4.34 -17.37
CA VAL A 40 -6.12 5.58 -17.03
C VAL A 40 -5.96 6.44 -18.29
N PRO A 41 -7.01 7.15 -18.73
CA PRO A 41 -6.99 7.98 -19.92
C PRO A 41 -6.10 9.23 -19.74
N ARG A 42 -5.72 9.91 -20.83
CA ARG A 42 -4.79 11.06 -20.79
C ARG A 42 -5.31 12.25 -19.98
N ASN A 43 -6.62 12.38 -19.82
CA ASN A 43 -7.28 13.43 -19.05
C ASN A 43 -7.61 13.02 -17.61
N SER A 44 -7.17 11.84 -17.16
CA SER A 44 -7.39 11.39 -15.79
C SER A 44 -6.49 12.12 -14.79
N THR A 45 -6.99 12.28 -13.56
CA THR A 45 -6.18 12.75 -12.45
C THR A 45 -5.27 11.62 -11.98
N PRO A 46 -3.94 11.81 -11.95
CA PRO A 46 -3.04 10.78 -11.45
C PRO A 46 -3.25 10.56 -9.96
N ILE A 47 -3.24 9.30 -9.55
CA ILE A 47 -3.28 8.89 -8.13
C ILE A 47 -1.90 9.08 -7.51
N ARG A 48 -0.84 8.89 -8.29
CA ARG A 48 0.56 9.03 -7.88
C ARG A 48 1.20 10.26 -8.53
N CYS A 49 2.48 10.16 -8.88
CA CYS A 49 3.23 11.26 -9.47
C CYS A 49 2.75 11.65 -10.87
N CYS A 50 2.34 10.70 -11.71
CA CYS A 50 1.90 10.97 -13.07
C CYS A 50 1.10 9.81 -13.70
N ILE A 51 0.41 10.11 -14.81
CA ILE A 51 -0.39 9.14 -15.59
C ILE A 51 0.46 7.96 -16.09
N PHE A 52 1.74 8.20 -16.40
CA PHE A 52 2.65 7.14 -16.87
C PHE A 52 2.90 6.10 -15.78
N HIS A 53 3.19 6.56 -14.56
CA HIS A 53 3.41 5.69 -13.41
C HIS A 53 2.13 4.92 -13.05
N ASP A 54 0.96 5.57 -13.11
CA ASP A 54 -0.32 4.89 -12.87
C ASP A 54 -0.61 3.82 -13.94
N ARG A 55 -0.31 4.09 -15.22
CA ARG A 55 -0.44 3.11 -16.30
C ARG A 55 0.51 1.94 -16.12
N GLU A 56 1.72 2.17 -15.65
CA GLU A 56 2.68 1.11 -15.41
C GLU A 56 2.22 0.18 -14.28
N ILE A 57 1.72 0.75 -13.17
CA ILE A 57 1.09 -0.05 -12.12
C ILE A 57 -0.13 -0.80 -12.64
N MET A 58 -0.94 -0.21 -13.53
CA MET A 58 -2.03 -0.94 -14.17
C MET A 58 -1.52 -2.09 -15.04
N ARG A 59 -0.41 -1.90 -15.77
CA ARG A 59 0.26 -2.95 -16.54
C ARG A 59 0.67 -4.11 -15.64
N HIS A 60 1.40 -3.83 -14.56
CA HIS A 60 1.79 -4.85 -13.56
C HIS A 60 0.59 -5.56 -12.96
N ARG A 61 -0.50 -4.82 -12.67
CA ARG A 61 -1.74 -5.43 -12.20
C ARG A 61 -2.27 -6.41 -13.23
N VAL A 62 -2.33 -6.05 -14.52
CA VAL A 62 -2.79 -6.96 -15.58
C VAL A 62 -1.89 -8.20 -15.66
N ILE A 63 -0.57 -8.04 -15.68
CA ILE A 63 0.40 -9.15 -15.70
C ILE A 63 0.15 -10.13 -14.55
N ALA A 64 -0.02 -9.62 -13.32
CA ALA A 64 -0.34 -10.45 -12.16
C ALA A 64 -1.69 -11.18 -12.29
N ARG A 65 -2.68 -10.62 -13.00
CA ARG A 65 -3.99 -11.29 -13.23
C ARG A 65 -3.94 -12.31 -14.37
N LEU A 66 -2.96 -12.20 -15.27
CA LEU A 66 -2.63 -13.26 -16.22
C LEU A 66 -1.84 -14.42 -15.57
N GLY A 67 -1.58 -14.33 -14.25
CA GLY A 67 -0.94 -15.38 -13.47
C GLY A 67 0.59 -15.37 -13.52
N CYS A 68 1.20 -14.27 -13.95
CA CYS A 68 2.66 -14.12 -13.96
C CYS A 68 3.14 -13.45 -12.66
N SER A 69 4.28 -13.92 -12.12
CA SER A 69 4.97 -13.32 -10.99
C SER A 69 5.73 -12.07 -11.45
N LEU A 70 5.68 -10.99 -10.66
CA LEU A 70 6.34 -9.71 -10.95
C LEU A 70 7.75 -9.60 -10.37
N GLU A 71 8.18 -10.56 -9.57
CA GLU A 71 9.51 -10.55 -8.96
C GLU A 71 10.62 -10.84 -9.99
N ASN A 72 10.32 -11.62 -11.04
CA ASN A 72 11.28 -12.03 -12.08
C ASN A 72 10.66 -11.98 -13.48
N TYR A 73 9.75 -11.03 -13.73
CA TYR A 73 9.14 -10.89 -15.06
C TYR A 73 10.09 -10.17 -16.02
N ASP A 74 9.97 -10.53 -17.29
CA ASP A 74 10.70 -9.85 -18.37
C ASP A 74 9.99 -8.54 -18.71
N GLU A 75 10.65 -7.41 -18.42
CA GLU A 75 10.10 -6.07 -18.64
C GLU A 75 9.89 -5.75 -20.12
N GLU A 76 10.68 -6.35 -21.01
CA GLU A 76 10.62 -6.12 -22.45
C GLU A 76 9.41 -6.82 -23.09
N LYS A 77 8.84 -7.82 -22.41
CA LYS A 77 7.65 -8.51 -22.89
C LYS A 77 6.44 -7.59 -22.92
N THR A 78 5.74 -7.67 -24.04
CA THR A 78 4.46 -7.03 -24.26
C THR A 78 3.35 -7.76 -23.48
N LEU A 79 2.28 -7.04 -23.15
CA LEU A 79 1.11 -7.66 -22.53
C LEU A 79 0.48 -8.79 -23.38
N ALA A 80 0.60 -8.69 -24.72
CA ALA A 80 0.14 -9.72 -25.64
C ALA A 80 0.91 -11.04 -25.46
N GLN A 81 2.24 -10.97 -25.31
CA GLN A 81 3.06 -12.15 -25.03
C GLN A 81 2.70 -12.79 -23.69
N PHE A 82 2.50 -11.99 -22.64
CA PHE A 82 2.03 -12.51 -21.34
C PHE A 82 0.64 -13.16 -21.44
N ALA A 83 -0.25 -12.61 -22.26
CA ALA A 83 -1.57 -13.20 -22.49
C ALA A 83 -1.46 -14.55 -23.22
N LYS A 84 -0.62 -14.63 -24.25
CA LYS A 84 -0.35 -15.87 -24.97
C LYS A 84 0.22 -16.94 -24.05
N GLU A 85 1.25 -16.60 -23.26
CA GLU A 85 1.83 -17.51 -22.26
C GLU A 85 0.79 -17.98 -21.24
N ALA A 86 -0.15 -17.11 -20.85
CA ALA A 86 -1.23 -17.48 -19.94
C ALA A 86 -2.25 -18.44 -20.57
N LEU A 87 -2.50 -18.35 -21.88
CA LEU A 87 -3.39 -19.26 -22.61
C LEU A 87 -2.76 -20.62 -22.86
N GLU A 88 -1.46 -20.66 -23.16
CA GLU A 88 -0.69 -21.88 -23.39
C GLU A 88 -0.33 -22.61 -22.08
N ARG A 89 -0.59 -22.00 -20.92
CA ARG A 89 -0.21 -22.52 -19.61
C ARG A 89 -1.07 -23.72 -19.21
N GLU A 90 -0.46 -24.90 -19.15
CA GLU A 90 -1.11 -26.13 -18.68
C GLU A 90 -1.17 -26.25 -17.14
N LYS A 91 -0.21 -25.65 -16.42
CA LYS A 91 -0.05 -25.79 -14.96
C LYS A 91 0.19 -24.44 -14.28
N PRO A 92 -0.28 -24.24 -13.03
CA PRO A 92 0.01 -23.02 -12.27
C PRO A 92 1.53 -22.81 -12.10
N THR A 93 1.95 -21.56 -12.26
CA THR A 93 3.32 -21.11 -12.00
C THR A 93 3.49 -20.73 -10.54
N TRP A 94 4.62 -21.11 -9.95
CA TRP A 94 5.01 -20.71 -8.60
C TRP A 94 6.03 -19.54 -8.67
N PRO A 95 5.97 -18.57 -7.73
CA PRO A 95 5.06 -18.49 -6.58
C PRO A 95 3.62 -18.09 -6.98
N MET A 96 2.62 -18.61 -6.24
CA MET A 96 1.20 -18.26 -6.46
C MET A 96 0.86 -16.83 -6.04
N LEU A 97 1.64 -16.26 -5.12
CA LEU A 97 1.47 -14.91 -4.61
C LEU A 97 2.60 -14.04 -5.15
N THR A 98 2.25 -12.85 -5.62
CA THR A 98 3.21 -11.86 -6.11
C THR A 98 2.96 -10.51 -5.46
N VAL A 99 4.03 -9.78 -5.19
CA VAL A 99 4.02 -8.43 -4.62
C VAL A 99 4.19 -7.41 -5.73
N LEU A 100 3.42 -6.32 -5.65
CA LEU A 100 3.54 -5.18 -6.56
C LEU A 100 4.31 -4.08 -5.82
N ASP A 101 5.64 -4.11 -5.90
CA ASP A 101 6.50 -3.19 -5.14
C ASP A 101 6.32 -1.73 -5.59
N GLU A 102 6.13 -1.49 -6.89
CA GLU A 102 5.85 -0.16 -7.44
C GLU A 102 4.53 0.39 -6.92
N ALA A 103 3.60 -0.48 -6.52
CA ALA A 103 2.34 -0.08 -5.90
C ALA A 103 2.47 0.22 -4.40
N CYS A 104 3.63 0.02 -3.77
CA CYS A 104 3.86 0.41 -2.38
C CYS A 104 3.92 1.93 -2.24
N ASN A 105 3.44 2.47 -1.10
CA ASN A 105 3.62 3.88 -0.74
C ASN A 105 4.87 4.12 0.12
N ALA A 106 5.65 3.06 0.37
CA ALA A 106 6.85 3.10 1.18
C ALA A 106 6.68 3.82 2.54
N CYS A 107 5.57 3.58 3.24
CA CYS A 107 5.25 4.21 4.53
C CYS A 107 6.44 4.16 5.52
N VAL A 108 6.56 5.19 6.34
CA VAL A 108 7.56 5.24 7.43
C VAL A 108 7.25 4.19 8.50
N LYS A 109 8.26 3.78 9.28
CA LYS A 109 8.09 2.86 10.41
C LYS A 109 7.05 3.39 11.39
N SER A 110 6.41 2.45 12.11
CA SER A 110 5.37 2.81 13.07
C SER A 110 5.91 3.79 14.11
N LYS A 111 5.18 4.87 14.35
CA LYS A 111 5.59 5.93 15.28
C LYS A 111 4.42 6.49 16.06
N TYR A 112 4.73 7.15 17.17
CA TYR A 112 3.75 7.88 17.96
C TYR A 112 3.80 9.36 17.60
N MET A 113 2.63 9.97 17.41
CA MET A 113 2.51 11.39 17.10
C MET A 113 1.58 12.07 18.10
N ILE A 114 1.98 13.25 18.56
CA ILE A 114 1.15 14.08 19.41
C ILE A 114 0.32 15.00 18.52
N THR A 115 -1.00 14.94 18.67
CA THR A 115 -1.97 15.69 17.87
C THR A 115 -2.25 17.07 18.46
N ASN A 116 -3.04 17.87 17.75
CA ASN A 116 -3.56 19.15 18.23
C ASN A 116 -4.56 19.02 19.40
N ALA A 117 -5.01 17.82 19.76
CA ALA A 117 -5.84 17.60 20.95
C ALA A 117 -5.06 17.75 22.27
N CYS A 118 -3.73 17.83 22.22
CA CYS A 118 -2.88 17.95 23.41
C CYS A 118 -3.16 19.23 24.20
N GLN A 119 -3.44 19.08 25.50
CA GLN A 119 -3.75 20.18 26.42
C GLN A 119 -2.56 20.68 27.25
N ALA A 120 -1.34 20.17 26.98
CA ALA A 120 -0.13 20.47 27.75
C ALA A 120 -0.35 20.52 29.28
N CYS A 121 -1.05 19.50 29.79
CA CYS A 121 -1.47 19.40 31.19
C CYS A 121 -0.28 19.64 32.13
N VAL A 122 -0.51 20.28 33.27
CA VAL A 122 0.54 20.48 34.29
C VAL A 122 1.18 19.16 34.73
N ALA A 123 0.38 18.10 34.87
CA ALA A 123 0.85 16.77 35.27
C ALA A 123 1.76 16.07 34.25
N ARG A 124 1.68 16.42 32.96
CA ARG A 124 2.49 15.87 31.83
C ARG A 124 2.79 14.36 31.94
N PRO A 125 1.78 13.49 32.10
CA PRO A 125 2.02 12.05 32.35
C PRO A 125 2.75 11.37 31.17
N CYS A 126 2.58 11.86 29.95
CA CYS A 126 3.33 11.37 28.79
C CYS A 126 4.84 11.64 28.91
N MET A 127 5.23 12.82 29.41
CA MET A 127 6.62 13.24 29.59
C MET A 127 7.26 12.56 30.81
N MET A 128 6.57 12.57 31.96
CA MET A 128 7.10 12.04 33.22
C MET A 128 7.37 10.54 33.18
N ASN A 129 6.60 9.79 32.39
CA ASN A 129 6.74 8.34 32.27
C ASN A 129 7.55 7.91 31.04
N CYS A 130 8.16 8.84 30.30
CA CYS A 130 8.97 8.49 29.13
C CYS A 130 10.36 7.97 29.58
N PRO A 131 10.70 6.69 29.35
CA PRO A 131 11.96 6.11 29.84
C PRO A 131 13.21 6.69 29.16
N LYS A 132 13.05 7.31 27.99
CA LYS A 132 14.12 7.95 27.22
C LYS A 132 14.06 9.47 27.25
N THR A 133 13.17 10.04 28.07
CA THR A 133 12.96 11.51 28.16
C THR A 133 12.79 12.16 26.77
N ALA A 134 12.12 11.45 25.87
CA ALA A 134 11.96 11.82 24.47
C ALA A 134 10.80 12.80 24.22
N ILE A 135 10.22 13.39 25.26
CA ILE A 135 9.05 14.28 25.14
C ILE A 135 9.36 15.61 25.79
N ALA A 136 9.16 16.70 25.05
CA ALA A 136 9.31 18.06 25.53
C ALA A 136 8.05 18.88 25.23
N ILE A 137 7.82 19.95 26.00
CA ILE A 137 6.77 20.92 25.67
C ILE A 137 7.37 22.00 24.77
N SER A 138 6.78 22.21 23.61
CA SER A 138 7.13 23.28 22.66
C SER A 138 5.85 23.85 22.06
N GLY A 139 5.75 25.18 21.94
CA GLY A 139 4.56 25.83 21.37
C GLY A 139 3.25 25.50 22.11
N GLY A 140 3.30 25.32 23.43
CA GLY A 140 2.13 25.01 24.24
C GLY A 140 1.60 23.57 24.08
N ARG A 141 2.37 22.66 23.48
CA ARG A 141 2.00 21.23 23.32
C ARG A 141 3.19 20.33 23.55
N ALA A 142 2.91 19.06 23.87
CA ALA A 142 3.96 18.05 23.92
C ALA A 142 4.41 17.68 22.49
N ARG A 143 5.71 17.47 22.32
CA ARG A 143 6.35 17.03 21.07
C ARG A 143 7.30 15.89 21.39
N ILE A 144 7.29 14.87 20.54
CA ILE A 144 8.20 13.72 20.63
C ILE A 144 9.46 14.02 19.82
N ASP A 145 10.61 13.81 20.43
CA ASP A 145 11.92 13.75 19.80
C ASP A 145 12.08 12.35 19.19
N GLU A 146 12.04 12.28 17.85
CA GLU A 146 12.06 11.01 17.11
C GLU A 146 13.39 10.27 17.26
N GLU A 147 14.50 10.99 17.49
CA GLU A 147 15.84 10.38 17.64
C GLU A 147 15.98 9.63 18.98
N LYS A 148 15.28 10.09 20.01
CA LYS A 148 15.30 9.48 21.35
C LYS A 148 14.18 8.47 21.56
N CYS A 149 13.12 8.54 20.76
CA CYS A 149 11.94 7.72 20.94
C CYS A 149 12.19 6.26 20.53
N ILE A 150 12.02 5.35 21.48
CA ILE A 150 12.12 3.89 21.25
C ILE A 150 10.77 3.23 20.93
N ASN A 151 9.74 4.02 20.58
CA ASN A 151 8.39 3.53 20.25
C ASN A 151 7.75 2.59 21.30
N CYS A 152 8.03 2.79 22.59
CA CYS A 152 7.48 1.97 23.68
C CYS A 152 5.97 2.12 23.92
N GLY A 153 5.33 3.20 23.41
CA GLY A 153 3.89 3.44 23.53
C GLY A 153 3.36 3.86 24.91
N ILE A 154 4.23 4.09 25.90
CA ILE A 154 3.81 4.54 27.24
C ILE A 154 3.08 5.89 27.18
N CYS A 155 3.53 6.81 26.32
CA CYS A 155 2.90 8.11 26.13
C CYS A 155 1.46 8.01 25.60
N LEU A 156 1.17 7.03 24.74
CA LEU A 156 -0.18 6.72 24.26
C LEU A 156 -1.07 6.24 25.41
N LYS A 157 -0.59 5.27 26.20
CA LYS A 157 -1.33 4.67 27.32
C LYS A 157 -1.66 5.69 28.41
N ASN A 158 -0.73 6.60 28.70
CA ASN A 158 -0.83 7.52 29.83
C ASN A 158 -1.52 8.85 29.49
N CYS A 159 -1.91 9.09 28.23
CA CYS A 159 -2.58 10.34 27.86
C CYS A 159 -4.10 10.22 28.05
N PRO A 160 -4.70 10.87 29.08
CA PRO A 160 -6.13 10.77 29.34
C PRO A 160 -6.98 11.47 28.27
N TYR A 161 -6.37 12.38 27.49
CA TYR A 161 -7.02 13.10 26.40
C TYR A 161 -6.98 12.36 25.06
N HIS A 162 -6.35 11.17 25.01
CA HIS A 162 -6.09 10.44 23.75
C HIS A 162 -5.42 11.32 22.68
N ALA A 163 -4.61 12.30 23.13
CA ALA A 163 -3.96 13.25 22.24
C ALA A 163 -2.73 12.68 21.52
N VAL A 164 -2.29 11.48 21.92
CA VAL A 164 -1.22 10.75 21.23
C VAL A 164 -1.89 9.70 20.35
N ILE A 165 -1.46 9.59 19.11
CA ILE A 165 -1.89 8.53 18.19
C ILE A 165 -0.71 7.66 17.81
N LYS A 166 -0.97 6.36 17.62
CA LYS A 166 -0.05 5.46 16.90
C LYS A 166 -0.33 5.63 15.42
N ILE A 167 0.71 5.90 14.63
CA ILE A 167 0.67 5.83 13.17
C ILE A 167 1.24 4.46 12.81
N PRO A 168 0.38 3.45 12.55
CA PRO A 168 0.84 2.12 12.21
C PRO A 168 1.28 2.03 10.75
N VAL A 169 2.03 0.98 10.42
CA VAL A 169 2.19 0.50 9.04
C VAL A 169 1.07 -0.52 8.80
N PRO A 170 0.01 -0.18 8.02
CA PRO A 170 -1.19 -1.01 7.99
C PRO A 170 -0.97 -2.43 7.48
N CYS A 171 -0.06 -2.61 6.51
CA CYS A 171 0.24 -3.93 5.94
C CYS A 171 0.99 -4.83 6.92
N GLU A 172 1.92 -4.29 7.70
CA GLU A 172 2.64 -5.01 8.75
C GLU A 172 1.67 -5.43 9.87
N GLU A 173 0.85 -4.52 10.39
CA GLU A 173 -0.14 -4.85 11.43
C GLU A 173 -1.23 -5.83 10.96
N SER A 174 -1.58 -5.79 9.67
CA SER A 174 -2.58 -6.69 9.11
C SER A 174 -2.03 -8.09 8.81
N CYS A 175 -0.71 -8.28 8.82
CA CYS A 175 -0.08 -9.55 8.45
C CYS A 175 -0.13 -10.55 9.63
N PRO A 176 -0.97 -11.61 9.57
CA PRO A 176 -1.13 -12.53 10.71
C PRO A 176 0.10 -13.40 10.96
N VAL A 177 0.97 -13.57 9.95
CA VAL A 177 2.16 -14.44 9.99
C VAL A 177 3.46 -13.65 10.09
N GLY A 178 3.41 -12.31 10.16
CA GLY A 178 4.61 -11.47 10.25
C GLY A 178 5.52 -11.51 9.02
N ALA A 179 5.00 -11.88 7.85
CA ALA A 179 5.77 -11.95 6.60
C ALA A 179 6.05 -10.59 5.96
N ILE A 180 5.40 -9.52 6.44
CA ILE A 180 5.61 -8.15 5.97
C ILE A 180 6.29 -7.37 7.09
N SER A 181 7.54 -6.96 6.87
CA SER A 181 8.28 -6.07 7.75
C SER A 181 8.91 -4.94 6.94
N LYS A 182 9.05 -3.78 7.57
CA LYS A 182 9.81 -2.64 7.05
C LYS A 182 11.17 -2.60 7.73
N ASP A 183 12.22 -2.86 6.95
CA ASP A 183 13.61 -2.69 7.38
C ASP A 183 14.00 -1.21 7.56
#